data_AF-A0A1K1M817-F1
#
_entry.id   AF-A0A1K1M817-F1
#
_cell.length_a   1.000
_cell.length_b   1.000
_cell.length_c   1.000
_cell.angle_alpha   90.00
_cell.angle_beta   90.00
_cell.angle_gamma   90.00
#
_symmetry.space_group_name_H-M   'P 1'
#
loop_
_entity.id
_entity.type
_entity.pdbx_description
1 polymer ?
#
loop_
_entity_poly.entity_id
_entity_poly.type
_entity_poly.pdbx_seq_one_letter_code
_entity_poly.pdbx_strand_id
1 'polypeptide(L)'
;MKRYFITGLLIWVPLGITVWALKFLITTMDQSLLLLPTSLHPESVVGVYIPGVGTMLTLLVVFITGLLTTNIIGQRLVLFWEGVLWRIPVVKSIYYGVKQVSDTLFSSQGEAFRKALLVQYPRKGSWTIAFMTGYPGGDVTNHLTGEYVSVYVPTTPNPTSGFFLMMPKSEVIELDMSVDAALKYIISMGVVAPDNGKKHPAPSQYPTPPQQAALLHGNSSPAGTPADD
;
A
#
# COMPACT_ATOMS: atom_id res chain seq x y z
N MET A 1 -8.25 1.81 36.78
CA MET A 1 -6.81 2.10 36.50
C MET A 1 -6.36 1.62 35.11
N LYS A 2 -6.43 0.31 34.77
CA LYS A 2 -6.00 -0.22 33.45
C LYS A 2 -6.64 0.50 32.24
N ARG A 3 -7.94 0.80 32.30
CA ARG A 3 -8.67 1.52 31.22
C ARG A 3 -8.10 2.91 30.95
N TYR A 4 -7.79 3.71 31.98
CA TYR A 4 -7.19 5.04 31.81
C TYR A 4 -5.76 4.98 31.28
N PHE A 5 -4.97 4.00 31.71
CA PHE A 5 -3.61 3.77 31.18
C PHE A 5 -3.64 3.38 29.69
N ILE A 6 -4.52 2.46 29.29
CA ILE A 6 -4.69 2.05 27.89
C ILE A 6 -5.17 3.22 27.02
N THR A 7 -6.14 4.02 27.51
CA THR A 7 -6.61 5.22 26.79
C THR A 7 -5.49 6.25 26.64
N GLY A 8 -4.67 6.49 27.67
CA GLY A 8 -3.51 7.37 27.57
C GLY A 8 -2.47 6.85 26.55
N LEU A 9 -2.19 5.56 26.56
CA LEU A 9 -1.27 4.91 25.62
C LEU A 9 -1.76 5.03 24.17
N LEU A 10 -3.06 4.83 23.94
CA LEU A 10 -3.69 4.97 22.61
C LEU A 10 -3.53 6.36 22.01
N ILE A 11 -3.43 7.40 22.83
CA ILE A 11 -3.23 8.79 22.39
C ILE A 11 -1.74 9.08 22.18
N TRP A 12 -0.89 8.67 23.13
CA TRP A 12 0.53 9.01 23.11
C TRP A 12 1.36 8.16 22.14
N VAL A 13 1.01 6.91 21.89
CA VAL A 13 1.76 6.03 20.98
C VAL A 13 1.77 6.56 19.54
N PRO A 14 0.62 6.92 18.92
CA PRO A 14 0.62 7.50 17.57
C PRO A 14 1.40 8.82 17.47
N LEU A 15 1.32 9.68 18.49
CA LEU A 15 2.07 10.93 18.56
C LEU A 15 3.58 10.67 18.65
N GLY A 16 4.00 9.75 19.52
CA GLY A 16 5.39 9.35 19.67
C GLY A 16 5.97 8.76 18.39
N ILE A 17 5.21 7.89 17.70
CA ILE A 17 5.60 7.32 16.40
C ILE A 17 5.76 8.43 15.36
N THR A 18 4.84 9.39 15.30
CA THR A 18 4.92 10.53 14.37
C THR A 18 6.19 11.36 14.61
N VAL A 19 6.49 11.71 15.87
CA VAL A 19 7.69 12.48 16.22
C VAL A 19 8.97 11.68 15.91
N TRP A 20 8.98 10.39 16.20
CA TRP A 20 10.10 9.51 15.87
C TRP A 20 10.35 9.44 14.36
N ALA A 21 9.29 9.26 13.56
CA ALA A 21 9.38 9.21 12.10
C ALA A 21 9.88 10.55 11.51
N LEU A 22 9.37 11.67 12.02
CA LEU A 22 9.82 13.01 11.58
C LEU A 22 11.30 13.24 11.92
N LYS A 23 11.72 12.85 13.13
CA LYS A 23 13.15 12.92 13.51
C LYS A 23 14.00 12.04 12.61
N PHE A 24 13.60 10.79 12.39
CA PHE A 24 14.32 9.87 11.51
C PHE A 24 14.51 10.45 10.11
N LEU A 25 13.45 11.01 9.52
CA LEU A 25 13.49 11.62 8.20
C LEU A 25 14.43 12.84 8.15
N ILE A 26 14.28 13.77 9.10
CA ILE A 26 15.14 14.96 9.19
C ILE A 26 16.61 14.56 9.40
N THR A 27 16.90 13.64 10.32
CA THR A 27 18.28 13.21 10.58
C THR A 27 18.91 12.48 9.41
N THR A 28 18.12 11.70 8.67
CA THR A 28 18.59 11.02 7.45
C THR A 28 18.92 12.02 6.36
N MET A 29 18.08 13.06 6.18
CA MET A 29 18.35 14.12 5.21
C MET A 29 19.50 15.03 5.65
N ASP A 30 19.68 15.25 6.94
CA ASP A 30 20.81 16.00 7.49
C ASP A 30 22.16 15.30 7.24
N GLN A 31 22.19 13.98 7.00
CA GLN A 31 23.41 13.29 6.53
C GLN A 31 23.92 13.82 5.17
N SER A 32 23.07 14.46 4.36
CA SER A 32 23.50 15.11 3.12
C SER A 32 24.52 16.24 3.35
N LEU A 33 24.53 16.84 4.55
CA LEU A 33 25.51 17.87 4.92
C LEU A 33 26.94 17.30 4.94
N LEU A 34 27.11 15.99 5.15
CA LEU A 34 28.43 15.34 5.09
C LEU A 34 29.02 15.33 3.67
N LEU A 35 28.21 15.55 2.64
CA LEU A 35 28.68 15.69 1.25
C LEU A 35 29.32 17.07 1.00
N LEU A 36 29.06 18.06 1.88
CA LEU A 36 29.71 19.36 1.83
C LEU A 36 31.02 19.34 2.63
N PRO A 37 32.06 20.07 2.18
CA PRO A 37 33.26 20.34 2.98
C PRO A 37 32.88 20.88 4.36
N THR A 38 33.62 20.49 5.39
CA THR A 38 33.38 20.89 6.79
C THR A 38 33.37 22.40 7.01
N SER A 39 33.92 23.20 6.10
CA SER A 39 33.89 24.66 6.12
C SER A 39 32.51 25.27 5.77
N LEU A 40 31.64 24.52 5.09
CA LEU A 40 30.29 24.94 4.71
C LEU A 40 29.22 24.37 5.63
N HIS A 41 29.61 23.69 6.69
CA HIS A 41 28.66 23.18 7.69
C HIS A 41 28.09 24.36 8.47
N PRO A 42 26.78 24.42 8.70
CA PRO A 42 26.17 25.50 9.50
C PRO A 42 26.79 25.59 10.91
N GLU A 43 27.29 24.48 11.43
CA GLU A 43 28.05 24.39 12.69
C GLU A 43 29.34 25.22 12.68
N SER A 44 30.06 25.30 11.55
CA SER A 44 31.30 26.08 11.43
C SER A 44 31.07 27.56 11.14
N VAL A 45 29.89 27.92 10.61
CA VAL A 45 29.57 29.30 10.19
C VAL A 45 28.74 30.05 11.24
N VAL A 46 27.84 29.35 11.94
CA VAL A 46 26.87 29.93 12.89
C VAL A 46 27.15 29.50 14.34
N GLY A 47 28.00 28.50 14.56
CA GLY A 47 28.39 28.01 15.89
C GLY A 47 27.29 27.23 16.62
N VAL A 48 26.15 26.96 15.97
CA VAL A 48 24.99 26.25 16.53
C VAL A 48 24.47 25.25 15.50
N TYR A 49 24.23 24.00 15.94
CA TYR A 49 23.57 22.99 15.13
C TYR A 49 22.08 23.33 14.97
N ILE A 50 21.65 23.63 13.74
CA ILE A 50 20.24 23.86 13.41
C ILE A 50 19.72 22.59 12.71
N PRO A 51 18.89 21.78 13.38
CA PRO A 51 18.32 20.58 12.77
C PRO A 51 17.43 20.96 11.57
N GLY A 52 17.57 20.23 10.46
CA GLY A 52 16.78 20.44 9.24
C GLY A 52 17.45 21.31 8.16
N VAL A 53 18.65 21.82 8.40
CA VAL A 53 19.41 22.53 7.35
C VAL A 53 19.78 21.60 6.19
N GLY A 54 20.13 20.35 6.48
CA GLY A 54 20.41 19.37 5.43
C GLY A 54 19.14 18.89 4.73
N THR A 55 18.00 18.92 5.41
CA THR A 55 16.69 18.76 4.77
C THR A 55 16.45 19.84 3.72
N MET A 56 16.65 21.12 4.07
CA MET A 56 16.56 22.24 3.11
C MET A 56 17.56 22.10 1.96
N LEU A 57 18.81 21.74 2.25
CA LEU A 57 19.83 21.50 1.23
C LEU A 57 19.42 20.38 0.26
N THR A 58 18.93 19.26 0.79
CA THR A 58 18.48 18.13 -0.02
C THR A 58 17.32 18.53 -0.93
N LEU A 59 16.33 19.25 -0.40
CA LEU A 59 15.21 19.77 -1.19
C LEU A 59 15.69 20.72 -2.29
N LEU A 60 16.64 21.60 -1.98
CA LEU A 60 17.23 22.53 -2.95
C LEU A 60 17.97 21.78 -4.06
N VAL A 61 18.79 20.78 -3.72
CA VAL A 61 19.51 19.95 -4.70
C VAL A 61 18.53 19.20 -5.61
N VAL A 62 17.48 18.59 -5.04
CA VAL A 62 16.44 17.91 -5.82
C VAL A 62 15.73 18.90 -6.75
N PHE A 63 15.38 20.09 -6.25
CA PHE A 63 14.71 21.12 -7.04
C PHE A 63 15.58 21.63 -8.20
N ILE A 64 16.85 21.94 -7.93
CA ILE A 64 17.81 22.38 -8.96
C ILE A 64 18.02 21.25 -9.99
N THR A 65 18.16 20.01 -9.54
CA THR A 65 18.31 18.85 -10.45
C THR A 65 17.08 18.71 -11.35
N GLY A 66 15.88 18.85 -10.80
CA GLY A 66 14.64 18.88 -11.57
C GLY A 66 14.62 20.00 -12.60
N LEU A 67 14.98 21.23 -12.19
CA LEU A 67 15.03 22.39 -13.07
C LEU A 67 16.09 22.27 -14.17
N LEU A 68 17.24 21.66 -13.89
CA LEU A 68 18.24 21.39 -14.91
C LEU A 68 17.74 20.35 -15.91
N THR A 69 17.01 19.33 -15.44
CA THR A 69 16.50 18.22 -16.27
C THR A 69 15.37 18.64 -17.21
N THR A 70 14.70 19.78 -16.99
CA THR A 70 13.73 20.33 -17.95
C THR A 70 14.39 20.99 -19.16
N ASN A 71 15.69 21.31 -19.08
CA ASN A 71 16.44 21.90 -20.18
C ASN A 71 17.16 20.82 -21.03
N ILE A 72 17.36 21.10 -22.33
CA ILE A 72 17.98 20.17 -23.29
C ILE A 72 19.37 19.70 -22.81
N ILE A 73 20.13 20.59 -22.16
CA ILE A 73 21.46 20.28 -21.62
C ILE A 73 21.36 19.27 -20.47
N GLY A 74 20.41 19.44 -19.55
CA GLY A 74 20.22 18.50 -18.44
C GLY A 74 19.72 17.14 -18.91
N GLN A 75 18.80 17.11 -19.88
CA GLN A 75 18.37 15.85 -20.50
C GLN A 75 19.54 15.08 -21.11
N ARG A 76 20.44 15.76 -21.83
CA ARG A 76 21.66 15.14 -22.39
C ARG A 76 22.62 14.65 -21.31
N LEU A 77 22.77 15.40 -20.22
CA LEU A 77 23.63 15.00 -19.10
C LEU A 77 23.11 13.74 -18.40
N VAL A 78 21.79 13.64 -18.20
CA VAL A 78 21.14 12.44 -17.65
C VAL A 78 21.37 11.24 -18.57
N LEU A 79 21.16 11.39 -19.88
CA LEU A 79 21.42 10.32 -20.86
C LEU A 79 22.89 9.89 -20.90
N PHE A 80 23.83 10.83 -20.76
CA PHE A 80 25.25 10.52 -20.65
C PHE A 80 25.56 9.66 -19.42
N TRP A 81 25.03 10.06 -18.26
CA TRP A 81 25.19 9.29 -17.01
C TRP A 81 24.58 7.90 -17.11
N GLU A 82 23.38 7.79 -17.70
CA GLU A 82 22.76 6.50 -17.98
C GLU A 82 23.63 5.60 -18.86
N GLY A 83 24.27 6.17 -19.89
CA GLY A 83 25.23 5.47 -20.75
C GLY A 83 26.50 5.00 -20.00
N VAL A 84 26.95 5.74 -19.00
CA VAL A 84 28.05 5.32 -18.11
C VAL A 84 27.62 4.15 -17.23
N LEU A 85 26.45 4.23 -16.61
CA LEU A 85 25.89 3.15 -15.77
C LEU A 85 25.66 1.86 -16.58
N TRP A 86 25.37 1.99 -17.87
CA TRP A 86 25.17 0.85 -18.79
C TRP A 86 26.39 -0.07 -18.91
N ARG A 87 27.59 0.43 -18.63
CA ARG A 87 28.84 -0.34 -18.69
C ARG A 87 29.10 -1.21 -17.45
N ILE A 88 28.32 -1.03 -16.39
CA ILE A 88 28.48 -1.78 -15.13
C ILE A 88 27.28 -2.72 -14.96
N PRO A 89 27.42 -4.03 -15.25
CA PRO A 89 26.30 -4.96 -15.38
C PRO A 89 25.35 -5.02 -14.19
N VAL A 90 25.91 -4.95 -12.97
CA VAL A 90 25.14 -5.02 -11.71
C VAL A 90 24.45 -3.69 -11.39
N VAL A 91 25.14 -2.56 -11.62
CA VAL A 91 24.59 -1.24 -11.32
C VAL A 91 23.47 -0.89 -12.29
N LYS A 92 23.60 -1.28 -13.56
CA LYS A 92 22.57 -1.13 -14.59
C LYS A 92 21.24 -1.78 -14.15
N SER A 93 21.23 -3.05 -13.76
CA SER A 93 19.97 -3.74 -13.43
C SER A 93 19.25 -3.12 -12.24
N ILE A 94 19.99 -2.71 -11.20
CA ILE A 94 19.44 -2.06 -10.01
C ILE A 94 18.91 -0.66 -10.37
N TYR A 95 19.71 0.17 -11.03
CA TYR A 95 19.33 1.54 -11.37
C TYR A 95 18.10 1.58 -12.28
N TYR A 96 18.10 0.78 -13.36
CA TYR A 96 16.97 0.74 -14.29
C TYR A 96 15.73 0.08 -13.69
N GLY A 97 15.88 -0.92 -12.83
CA GLY A 97 14.74 -1.49 -12.10
C GLY A 97 14.06 -0.45 -11.21
N VAL A 98 14.84 0.31 -10.43
CA VAL A 98 14.32 1.41 -9.60
C VAL A 98 13.74 2.52 -10.46
N LYS A 99 14.46 2.95 -11.51
CA LYS A 99 13.98 4.00 -12.42
C LYS A 99 12.68 3.61 -13.10
N GLN A 100 12.55 2.37 -13.59
CA GLN A 100 11.33 1.89 -14.22
C GLN A 100 10.16 1.87 -13.23
N VAL A 101 10.39 1.45 -11.98
CA VAL A 101 9.36 1.54 -10.93
C VAL A 101 8.98 3.00 -10.67
N SER A 102 9.96 3.89 -10.51
CA SER A 102 9.71 5.33 -10.34
C SER A 102 8.96 5.94 -11.52
N ASP A 103 9.38 5.69 -12.76
CA ASP A 103 8.71 6.16 -13.98
C ASP A 103 7.27 5.63 -14.06
N THR A 104 7.03 4.40 -13.61
CA THR A 104 5.69 3.80 -13.58
C THR A 104 4.82 4.44 -12.49
N LEU A 105 5.37 4.72 -11.31
CA LEU A 105 4.65 5.36 -10.19
C LEU A 105 4.40 6.86 -10.41
N PHE A 106 5.30 7.56 -11.12
CA PHE A 106 5.31 9.02 -11.25
C PHE A 106 5.09 9.56 -12.66
N SER A 107 4.92 8.71 -13.68
CA SER A 107 4.47 9.17 -15.00
C SER A 107 3.12 9.88 -14.86
N SER A 108 2.91 10.95 -15.61
CA SER A 108 1.61 11.65 -15.69
C SER A 108 0.51 10.84 -16.39
N GLN A 109 0.84 9.61 -16.82
CA GLN A 109 -0.06 8.51 -17.19
C GLN A 109 -0.11 7.45 -16.06
N GLY A 110 0.09 7.91 -14.83
CA GLY A 110 0.39 7.16 -13.60
C GLY A 110 -0.78 6.35 -13.12
N GLU A 111 -0.65 5.04 -13.31
CA GLU A 111 -1.74 4.08 -13.22
C GLU A 111 -1.32 2.85 -12.40
N ALA A 112 -0.34 3.03 -11.53
CA ALA A 112 -0.07 2.08 -10.46
C ALA A 112 -1.09 2.32 -9.33
N PHE A 113 -1.89 1.31 -9.02
CA PHE A 113 -2.99 1.36 -8.03
C PHE A 113 -4.19 2.22 -8.48
N ARG A 114 -4.64 2.10 -9.75
CA ARG A 114 -5.76 2.89 -10.28
C ARG A 114 -7.02 2.81 -9.39
N LYS A 115 -7.31 1.61 -8.92
CA LYS A 115 -8.62 1.22 -8.36
C LYS A 115 -8.47 0.11 -7.33
N ALA A 116 -9.30 0.18 -6.31
CA ALA A 116 -9.57 -0.96 -5.44
C ALA A 116 -10.45 -1.96 -6.21
N LEU A 117 -10.11 -3.23 -6.12
CA LEU A 117 -10.77 -4.34 -6.78
C LEU A 117 -11.24 -5.34 -5.73
N LEU A 118 -12.33 -6.03 -6.00
CA LEU A 118 -12.77 -7.21 -5.27
C LEU A 118 -12.54 -8.43 -6.16
N VAL A 119 -11.74 -9.37 -5.66
CA VAL A 119 -11.31 -10.56 -6.41
C VAL A 119 -11.47 -11.81 -5.58
N GLN A 120 -11.59 -12.96 -6.25
CA GLN A 120 -11.63 -14.25 -5.58
C GLN A 120 -10.21 -14.81 -5.40
N TYR A 121 -9.76 -14.93 -4.15
CA TYR A 121 -8.43 -15.45 -3.79
C TYR A 121 -8.45 -16.03 -2.35
N PRO A 122 -7.73 -17.13 -2.07
CA PRO A 122 -6.95 -17.96 -3.00
C PRO A 122 -7.80 -19.00 -3.77
N ARG A 123 -9.11 -19.08 -3.48
CA ARG A 123 -10.04 -20.01 -4.13
C ARG A 123 -11.39 -19.35 -4.43
N LYS A 124 -12.16 -19.98 -5.33
CA LYS A 124 -13.54 -19.53 -5.63
C LYS A 124 -14.40 -19.48 -4.35
N GLY A 125 -15.19 -18.42 -4.23
CA GLY A 125 -16.03 -18.08 -3.08
C GLY A 125 -15.30 -17.38 -1.93
N SER A 126 -13.97 -17.22 -1.99
CA SER A 126 -13.19 -16.47 -1.01
C SER A 126 -12.82 -15.10 -1.59
N TRP A 127 -13.33 -14.02 -1.03
CA TRP A 127 -13.17 -12.67 -1.58
C TRP A 127 -12.13 -11.88 -0.80
N THR A 128 -11.33 -11.10 -1.51
CA THR A 128 -10.37 -10.16 -0.92
C THR A 128 -10.34 -8.87 -1.73
N ILE A 129 -9.93 -7.80 -1.05
CA ILE A 129 -9.61 -6.54 -1.72
C ILE A 129 -8.21 -6.66 -2.32
N ALA A 130 -8.09 -6.19 -3.55
CA ALA A 130 -6.86 -6.12 -4.30
C ALA A 130 -6.75 -4.78 -5.01
N PHE A 131 -5.63 -4.51 -5.67
CA PHE A 131 -5.41 -3.27 -6.38
C PHE A 131 -4.98 -3.51 -7.81
N MET A 132 -5.57 -2.77 -8.75
CA MET A 132 -5.16 -2.82 -10.14
C MET A 132 -3.80 -2.15 -10.31
N THR A 133 -2.80 -2.90 -10.77
CA THR A 133 -1.44 -2.38 -11.01
C THR A 133 -1.14 -2.16 -12.49
N GLY A 134 -1.98 -2.66 -13.39
CA GLY A 134 -1.86 -2.42 -14.82
C GLY A 134 -2.44 -3.55 -15.67
N TYR A 135 -1.86 -3.75 -16.84
CA TYR A 135 -2.17 -4.85 -17.76
C TYR A 135 -0.94 -5.74 -17.94
N PRO A 136 -1.11 -7.06 -18.12
CA PRO A 136 0.01 -7.94 -18.45
C PRO A 136 0.74 -7.45 -19.71
N GLY A 137 2.06 -7.54 -19.70
CA GLY A 137 2.90 -7.15 -20.83
C GLY A 137 4.03 -8.15 -21.06
N GLY A 138 4.76 -7.97 -22.16
CA GLY A 138 5.88 -8.84 -22.54
C GLY A 138 5.42 -10.24 -22.98
N ASP A 139 6.24 -11.26 -22.73
CA ASP A 139 5.96 -12.62 -23.20
C ASP A 139 4.73 -13.26 -22.54
N VAL A 140 4.35 -12.79 -21.35
CA VAL A 140 3.21 -13.34 -20.63
C VAL A 140 1.90 -13.18 -21.40
N THR A 141 1.75 -12.12 -22.20
CA THR A 141 0.55 -11.93 -23.04
C THR A 141 0.40 -13.01 -24.11
N ASN A 142 1.49 -13.64 -24.54
CA ASN A 142 1.45 -14.73 -25.52
C ASN A 142 0.84 -16.02 -24.94
N HIS A 143 0.79 -16.12 -23.60
CA HIS A 143 0.26 -17.28 -22.87
C HIS A 143 -1.13 -17.03 -22.28
N LEU A 144 -1.64 -15.80 -22.35
CA LEU A 144 -2.95 -15.42 -21.84
C LEU A 144 -3.93 -15.20 -23.00
N THR A 145 -5.06 -15.90 -22.98
CA THR A 145 -6.11 -15.73 -23.99
C THR A 145 -7.24 -14.87 -23.44
N GLY A 146 -7.42 -13.67 -24.01
CA GLY A 146 -8.48 -12.72 -23.63
C GLY A 146 -7.96 -11.49 -22.87
N GLU A 147 -8.88 -10.70 -22.30
CA GLU A 147 -8.54 -9.51 -21.52
C GLU A 147 -8.16 -9.89 -20.08
N TYR A 148 -6.93 -9.57 -19.69
CA TYR A 148 -6.41 -9.78 -18.34
C TYR A 148 -5.98 -8.45 -17.72
N VAL A 149 -6.04 -8.39 -16.40
CA VAL A 149 -5.54 -7.27 -15.60
C VAL A 149 -4.48 -7.78 -14.62
N SER A 150 -3.48 -6.94 -14.36
CA SER A 150 -2.47 -7.17 -13.33
C SER A 150 -2.99 -6.64 -11.99
N VAL A 151 -2.96 -7.51 -10.98
CA VAL A 151 -3.61 -7.29 -9.69
C VAL A 151 -2.62 -7.58 -8.56
N TYR A 152 -2.54 -6.68 -7.59
CA TYR A 152 -1.81 -6.88 -6.34
C TYR A 152 -2.76 -7.22 -5.20
N VAL A 153 -2.60 -8.40 -4.60
CA VAL A 153 -3.33 -8.85 -3.41
C VAL A 153 -2.43 -8.68 -2.18
N PRO A 154 -2.67 -7.67 -1.32
CA PRO A 154 -1.85 -7.44 -0.13
C PRO A 154 -2.09 -8.49 0.95
N THR A 155 -1.13 -8.64 1.85
CA THR A 155 -1.32 -9.33 3.14
C THR A 155 -1.75 -8.35 4.23
N THR A 156 -2.35 -8.89 5.29
CA THR A 156 -2.79 -8.14 6.47
C THR A 156 -1.98 -8.54 7.70
N PRO A 157 -1.80 -7.63 8.68
CA PRO A 157 -2.12 -6.19 8.65
C PRO A 157 -1.11 -5.35 7.86
N ASN A 158 0.00 -5.95 7.40
CA ASN A 158 1.09 -5.24 6.74
C ASN A 158 1.04 -5.39 5.20
N PRO A 159 0.56 -4.37 4.44
CA PRO A 159 0.35 -4.47 3.00
C PRO A 159 1.65 -4.31 2.18
N THR A 160 2.83 -4.36 2.81
CA THR A 160 4.12 -4.29 2.10
C THR A 160 4.48 -5.59 1.37
N SER A 161 3.79 -6.69 1.70
CA SER A 161 3.92 -7.96 1.00
C SER A 161 2.55 -8.45 0.52
N GLY A 162 2.57 -9.30 -0.50
CA GLY A 162 1.37 -9.77 -1.17
C GLY A 162 1.69 -10.65 -2.37
N PHE A 163 0.67 -10.90 -3.17
CA PHE A 163 0.77 -11.68 -4.39
C PHE A 163 0.51 -10.79 -5.60
N PHE A 164 1.31 -10.99 -6.64
CA PHE A 164 1.05 -10.42 -7.95
C PHE A 164 0.33 -11.48 -8.80
N LEU A 165 -0.88 -11.16 -9.25
CA LEU A 165 -1.74 -12.05 -10.00
C LEU A 165 -2.12 -11.40 -11.34
N MET A 166 -2.29 -12.23 -12.36
CA MET A 166 -2.91 -11.82 -13.62
C MET A 166 -4.25 -12.52 -13.70
N MET A 167 -5.33 -11.75 -13.68
CA MET A 167 -6.69 -12.27 -13.60
C MET A 167 -7.50 -11.87 -14.83
N PRO A 168 -8.40 -12.72 -15.34
CA PRO A 168 -9.33 -12.31 -16.39
C PRO A 168 -10.14 -11.10 -15.92
N LYS A 169 -10.27 -10.09 -16.77
CA LYS A 169 -11.01 -8.86 -16.42
C LYS A 169 -12.45 -9.13 -16.01
N SER A 170 -13.06 -10.19 -16.52
CA SER A 170 -14.41 -10.64 -16.17
C SER A 170 -14.53 -11.23 -14.75
N GLU A 171 -13.43 -11.61 -14.10
CA GLU A 171 -13.40 -12.18 -12.75
C GLU A 171 -13.06 -11.16 -11.66
N VAL A 172 -12.91 -9.89 -12.06
CA VAL A 172 -12.53 -8.78 -11.19
C VAL A 172 -13.68 -7.79 -11.10
N ILE A 173 -14.01 -7.34 -9.89
CA ILE A 173 -15.05 -6.34 -9.67
C ILE A 173 -14.39 -5.06 -9.19
N GLU A 174 -14.62 -3.95 -9.89
CA GLU A 174 -14.16 -2.64 -9.43
C GLU A 174 -15.00 -2.16 -8.23
N LEU A 175 -14.33 -1.75 -7.16
CA LEU A 175 -14.98 -1.21 -5.97
C LEU A 175 -15.14 0.31 -6.08
N ASP A 176 -16.31 0.81 -5.68
CA ASP A 176 -16.60 2.24 -5.56
C ASP A 176 -16.07 2.80 -4.23
N MET A 177 -14.75 2.72 -4.03
CA MET A 177 -14.05 3.29 -2.88
C MET A 177 -12.65 3.76 -3.26
N SER A 178 -12.10 4.69 -2.48
CA SER A 178 -10.72 5.13 -2.67
C SER A 178 -9.72 4.04 -2.24
N VAL A 179 -8.55 4.05 -2.87
CA VAL A 179 -7.43 3.16 -2.52
C VAL A 179 -7.02 3.33 -1.04
N ASP A 180 -7.02 4.55 -0.53
CA ASP A 180 -6.74 4.84 0.88
C ASP A 180 -7.78 4.20 1.83
N ALA A 181 -9.06 4.26 1.48
CA ALA A 181 -10.12 3.64 2.26
C ALA A 181 -9.99 2.11 2.27
N ALA A 182 -9.68 1.51 1.12
CA ALA A 182 -9.36 0.09 1.00
C ALA A 182 -8.14 -0.32 1.84
N LEU A 183 -7.04 0.45 1.79
CA LEU A 183 -5.83 0.20 2.57
C LEU A 183 -6.11 0.27 4.09
N LYS A 184 -6.87 1.27 4.55
CA LYS A 184 -7.31 1.37 5.96
C LYS A 184 -8.09 0.13 6.39
N TYR A 185 -8.97 -0.36 5.53
CA TYR A 185 -9.75 -1.57 5.82
C TYR A 185 -8.87 -2.82 5.92
N ILE A 186 -7.94 -2.99 4.98
CA ILE A 186 -6.96 -4.09 4.96
C ILE A 186 -6.04 -4.05 6.19
N ILE A 187 -5.42 -2.91 6.49
CA ILE A 187 -4.49 -2.73 7.61
C ILE A 187 -5.18 -2.97 8.95
N SER A 188 -6.44 -2.54 9.08
CA SER A 188 -7.26 -2.78 10.27
C SER A 188 -7.79 -4.21 10.37
N MET A 189 -7.41 -5.12 9.47
CA MET A 189 -7.92 -6.50 9.41
C MET A 189 -9.45 -6.57 9.32
N GLY A 190 -10.06 -5.61 8.65
CA GLY A 190 -11.50 -5.52 8.49
C GLY A 190 -12.26 -4.84 9.63
N VAL A 191 -11.57 -4.27 10.62
CA VAL A 191 -12.22 -3.62 11.77
C VAL A 191 -12.72 -2.20 11.45
N VAL A 192 -12.00 -1.47 10.58
CA VAL A 192 -12.33 -0.08 10.22
C VAL A 192 -12.93 -0.07 8.82
N ALA A 193 -14.24 -0.31 8.73
CA ALA A 193 -14.97 -0.32 7.46
C ALA A 193 -14.89 1.06 6.77
N PRO A 194 -14.66 1.09 5.45
CA PRO A 194 -14.67 2.31 4.67
C PRO A 194 -16.09 2.89 4.63
N ASP A 195 -16.20 4.22 4.56
CA ASP A 195 -17.50 4.91 4.63
C ASP A 195 -18.41 4.45 3.49
N ASN A 196 -19.71 4.33 3.77
CA ASN A 196 -20.65 3.60 2.93
C ASN A 196 -20.83 4.28 1.55
N GLY A 197 -20.05 3.86 0.55
CA GLY A 197 -20.43 4.02 -0.86
C GLY A 197 -21.83 3.43 -1.11
N LYS A 198 -22.51 3.89 -2.16
CA LYS A 198 -23.93 3.57 -2.45
C LYS A 198 -24.25 2.09 -2.17
N LYS A 199 -25.06 1.82 -1.14
CA LYS A 199 -25.47 0.45 -0.78
C LYS A 199 -26.20 -0.18 -1.96
N HIS A 200 -25.62 -1.22 -2.55
CA HIS A 200 -26.41 -2.17 -3.32
C HIS A 200 -27.28 -2.96 -2.33
N PRO A 201 -28.60 -3.08 -2.57
CA PRO A 201 -29.46 -3.89 -1.71
C PRO A 201 -28.90 -5.31 -1.65
N ALA A 202 -28.66 -5.80 -0.43
CA ALA A 202 -28.13 -7.13 -0.21
C ALA A 202 -29.05 -8.18 -0.85
N PRO A 203 -28.52 -9.21 -1.53
CA PRO A 203 -29.31 -10.38 -1.86
C PRO A 203 -29.89 -10.95 -0.56
N SER A 204 -31.21 -11.03 -0.48
CA SER A 204 -31.91 -11.65 0.64
C SER A 204 -31.48 -13.12 0.77
N GLN A 205 -31.14 -13.51 2.01
CA GLN A 205 -30.95 -14.89 2.48
C GLN A 205 -29.63 -15.57 2.09
N TYR A 206 -28.69 -15.61 3.04
CA TYR A 206 -27.83 -16.79 3.18
C TYR A 206 -28.70 -17.92 3.74
N PRO A 207 -28.77 -19.10 3.10
CA PRO A 207 -29.44 -20.26 3.68
C PRO A 207 -28.77 -20.62 5.00
N THR A 208 -29.54 -20.70 6.08
CA THR A 208 -29.08 -21.22 7.37
C THR A 208 -28.41 -22.58 7.15
N PRO A 209 -27.16 -22.81 7.60
CA PRO A 209 -26.53 -24.12 7.50
C PRO A 209 -27.41 -25.18 8.18
N PRO A 210 -27.64 -26.36 7.55
CA PRO A 210 -28.58 -27.36 8.04
C PRO A 210 -28.30 -27.92 9.45
N GLN A 211 -27.17 -27.57 10.08
CA GLN A 211 -26.80 -28.06 11.41
C GLN A 211 -27.32 -27.22 12.58
N GLN A 212 -27.80 -25.99 12.37
CA GLN A 212 -28.34 -25.16 13.47
C GLN A 212 -29.86 -25.30 13.68
N ALA A 213 -30.61 -25.79 12.68
CA ALA A 213 -32.04 -26.08 12.84
C ALA A 213 -32.31 -27.35 13.68
N ALA A 214 -31.38 -28.31 13.67
CA ALA A 214 -31.52 -29.57 14.41
C ALA A 214 -31.39 -29.40 15.94
N LEU A 215 -30.71 -28.36 16.42
CA LEU A 215 -30.50 -28.12 17.85
C LEU A 215 -31.68 -27.40 18.52
N LEU A 216 -32.60 -26.81 17.76
CA LEU A 216 -33.78 -26.12 18.30
C LEU A 216 -35.01 -27.02 18.45
N HIS A 217 -35.01 -28.21 17.86
CA HIS A 217 -36.15 -29.15 17.90
C HIS A 217 -35.90 -30.44 18.71
N GLY A 218 -34.77 -30.54 19.42
CA GLY A 218 -34.34 -31.77 20.09
C GLY A 218 -34.75 -31.94 21.55
N ASN A 219 -35.58 -31.07 22.15
CA ASN A 219 -35.90 -31.18 23.57
C ASN A 219 -37.39 -30.97 23.88
N SER A 220 -38.19 -31.97 23.53
CA SER A 220 -39.52 -32.19 24.11
C SER A 220 -39.66 -33.68 24.44
N SER A 221 -39.30 -34.07 25.67
CA SER A 221 -39.73 -35.36 26.23
C SER A 221 -41.19 -35.27 26.69
N PRO A 222 -42.01 -36.32 26.49
CA PRO A 222 -43.41 -36.31 26.90
C PRO A 222 -43.52 -36.67 28.39
N ALA A 223 -44.14 -35.80 29.19
CA ALA A 223 -44.59 -36.15 30.53
C ALA A 223 -45.84 -37.03 30.42
N GLY A 224 -45.75 -38.25 30.96
CA GLY A 224 -46.81 -39.24 30.98
C GLY A 224 -48.02 -38.81 31.81
N THR A 225 -49.18 -39.25 31.34
CA THR A 225 -50.47 -39.25 32.00
C THR A 225 -50.49 -40.32 33.11
N PRO A 226 -51.10 -40.06 34.28
CA PRO A 226 -51.65 -41.14 35.11
C PRO A 226 -53.16 -41.25 34.87
N ALA A 227 -53.61 -42.47 34.65
CA ALA A 227 -55.02 -42.87 34.64
C ALA A 227 -55.49 -43.16 36.08
N ASP A 228 -56.78 -42.90 36.33
CA ASP A 228 -57.53 -43.33 37.51
C ASP A 228 -57.59 -44.87 37.62
N ASP A 229 -57.32 -45.38 38.83
CA ASP A 229 -58.08 -46.42 39.58
C ASP A 229 -57.37 -46.76 40.91
#